data_AF-A0A820H275-F1
#
_entry.id   AF-A0A820H275-F1
#
_cell.length_a   1.000
_cell.length_b   1.000
_cell.length_c   1.000
_cell.angle_alpha   90.00
_cell.angle_beta   90.00
_cell.angle_gamma   90.00
#
_symmetry.space_group_name_H-M   'P 1'
#
loop_
_entity.id
_entity.type
_entity.pdbx_description
1 polymer ?
#
loop_
_entity_poly.entity_id
_entity_poly.type
_entity_poly.pdbx_seq_one_letter_code
_entity_poly.pdbx_strand_id
1 'polypeptide(L)'
;MNFPGGEKSGMLLNGFVHTVMYYHFAFRLPKFLRPIITTLQIIQLLIVTYIWHIVPRLCLKYKQFPNENFLEFLLPYALVPVYCLFFLNFLLNNILFHQQKRF
;
A
#
# COMPACT_ATOMS: atom_id res chain seq x y z
N MET A 1 21.43 -0.11 -6.72
CA MET A 1 21.49 1.24 -6.11
C MET A 1 20.09 1.53 -5.57
N ASN A 2 19.89 1.65 -4.26
CA ASN A 2 18.55 1.83 -3.66
C ASN A 2 17.80 3.00 -4.29
N PHE A 3 16.57 2.77 -4.76
CA PHE A 3 15.77 3.74 -5.49
C PHE A 3 15.05 4.68 -4.52
N PRO A 4 15.62 5.84 -4.19
CA PRO A 4 15.29 6.52 -2.94
C PRO A 4 13.93 7.21 -2.98
N GLY A 5 13.34 7.42 -4.16
CA GLY A 5 12.01 8.02 -4.28
C GLY A 5 10.93 7.08 -3.79
N GLY A 6 10.73 5.96 -4.50
CA GLY A 6 9.66 5.02 -4.18
C GLY A 6 9.90 4.22 -2.89
N GLU A 7 11.13 3.79 -2.60
CA GLU A 7 11.42 3.03 -1.38
C GLU A 7 11.24 3.88 -0.12
N LYS A 8 11.80 5.09 -0.07
CA LYS A 8 11.72 5.92 1.14
C LYS A 8 10.32 6.47 1.35
N SER A 9 9.65 6.94 0.29
CA SER A 9 8.25 7.35 0.38
C SER A 9 7.36 6.16 0.75
N GLY A 10 7.67 4.96 0.25
CA GLY A 10 7.03 3.71 0.62
C GLY A 10 7.17 3.38 2.10
N MET A 11 8.39 3.43 2.64
CA MET A 11 8.63 3.19 4.07
C MET A 11 7.93 4.22 4.96
N LEU A 12 7.97 5.50 4.61
CA LEU A 12 7.33 6.56 5.39
C LEU A 12 5.81 6.41 5.41
N LEU A 13 5.19 6.23 4.24
CA LEU A 13 3.73 6.03 4.13
C LEU A 13 3.30 4.74 4.81
N ASN A 14 4.06 3.65 4.64
CA ASN A 14 3.78 2.39 5.32
C ASN A 14 3.86 2.56 6.84
N GLY A 15 4.92 3.18 7.35
CA GLY A 15 5.09 3.45 8.78
C GLY A 15 3.95 4.28 9.36
N PHE A 16 3.49 5.31 8.65
CA PHE A 16 2.34 6.11 9.05
C PHE A 16 1.06 5.27 9.12
N VAL A 17 0.71 4.56 8.05
CA VAL A 17 -0.53 3.76 8.00
C VAL A 17 -0.51 2.63 9.03
N HIS A 18 0.66 1.98 9.23
CA HIS A 18 0.83 0.97 10.27
C HIS A 18 0.72 1.56 11.67
N THR A 19 1.22 2.77 11.92
CA THR A 19 1.03 3.44 13.21
C THR A 19 -0.44 3.65 13.50
N VAL A 20 -1.23 4.11 12.52
CA VAL A 20 -2.69 4.25 12.64
C VAL A 20 -3.36 2.89 12.90
N MET A 21 -2.95 1.85 12.19
CA MET A 21 -3.46 0.49 12.37
C MET A 21 -3.18 -0.04 13.79
N TYR A 22 -1.93 0.06 14.25
CA TYR A 22 -1.55 -0.40 15.59
C TYR A 22 -2.22 0.43 16.69
N TYR A 23 -2.38 1.73 16.49
CA TYR A 23 -3.14 2.59 17.39
C TYR A 23 -4.61 2.14 17.51
N HIS A 24 -5.24 1.81 16.38
CA HIS A 24 -6.61 1.24 16.36
C HIS A 24 -6.71 -0.03 17.19
N PHE A 25 -5.73 -0.94 17.06
CA PHE A 25 -5.69 -2.19 17.81
C PHE A 25 -5.37 -1.98 19.30
N ALA A 26 -4.44 -1.09 19.63
CA ALA A 26 -4.03 -0.81 21.00
C ALA A 26 -5.16 -0.20 21.85
N PHE A 27 -5.88 0.78 21.29
CA PHE A 27 -6.95 1.49 21.99
C PHE A 27 -8.35 0.96 21.70
N ARG A 28 -8.47 -0.18 21.00
CA ARG A 28 -9.73 -0.84 20.63
C ARG A 28 -10.76 0.14 20.04
N LEU A 29 -10.30 0.97 19.11
CA LEU A 29 -11.14 1.93 18.41
C LEU A 29 -12.33 1.23 17.71
N PRO A 30 -13.43 1.95 17.46
CA PRO A 30 -14.67 1.34 16.98
C PRO A 30 -14.50 0.60 15.66
N LYS A 31 -15.25 -0.50 15.50
CA LYS A 31 -15.06 -1.49 14.43
C LYS A 31 -15.29 -0.93 13.01
N PHE A 32 -16.07 0.16 12.88
CA PHE A 32 -16.30 0.83 11.60
C PHE A 32 -15.05 1.50 11.02
N LEU A 33 -14.01 1.73 11.83
CA LEU A 33 -12.74 2.29 11.37
C LEU A 33 -11.87 1.26 10.63
N ARG A 34 -12.13 -0.04 10.80
CA ARG A 34 -11.38 -1.11 10.11
C ARG A 34 -11.42 -0.99 8.58
N PRO A 35 -12.59 -0.87 7.92
CA PRO A 35 -12.61 -0.69 6.46
C PRO A 35 -11.92 0.61 6.01
N ILE A 36 -11.95 1.67 6.82
CA ILE A 36 -11.27 2.95 6.53
C ILE A 36 -9.75 2.73 6.54
N ILE A 37 -9.22 2.07 7.57
CA ILE A 37 -7.79 1.74 7.68
C ILE A 37 -7.34 0.84 6.51
N THR A 38 -8.13 -0.18 6.16
CA THR A 38 -7.83 -1.03 5.00
C THR A 38 -7.85 -0.25 3.69
N THR A 39 -8.77 0.71 3.54
CA THR A 39 -8.82 1.60 2.37
C THR A 39 -7.55 2.46 2.31
N LEU A 40 -7.10 3.00 3.44
CA LEU A 40 -5.84 3.75 3.52
C LEU A 40 -4.63 2.89 3.15
N GLN A 41 -4.58 1.61 3.55
CA GLN A 41 -3.52 0.67 3.16
C GLN A 41 -3.50 0.43 1.65
N ILE A 42 -4.66 0.25 1.02
CA ILE A 42 -4.77 0.09 -0.44
C ILE A 42 -4.29 1.36 -1.16
N ILE A 43 -4.77 2.53 -0.74
CA ILE A 43 -4.37 3.82 -1.31
C ILE A 43 -2.85 4.03 -1.16
N GLN A 44 -2.28 3.70 0.00
CA GLN A 44 -0.85 3.79 0.25
C GLN A 44 -0.05 2.93 -0.73
N LEU A 45 -0.45 1.68 -0.95
CA LEU A 45 0.20 0.80 -1.92
C LEU A 45 0.12 1.33 -3.37
N LEU A 46 -1.03 1.88 -3.76
CA LEU A 46 -1.22 2.49 -5.09
C LEU A 46 -0.33 3.73 -5.29
N ILE A 47 -0.27 4.62 -4.30
CA ILE A 47 0.57 5.83 -4.34
C ILE A 47 2.05 5.45 -4.48
N VAL A 48 2.52 4.49 -3.68
CA VAL A 48 3.92 4.06 -3.71
C VAL A 48 4.28 3.45 -5.07
N THR A 49 3.38 2.63 -5.63
CA THR A 49 3.57 2.04 -6.95
C THR A 49 3.55 3.09 -8.07
N TYR A 50 2.70 4.11 -7.95
CA TYR A 50 2.68 5.24 -8.86
C TYR A 50 3.98 6.05 -8.81
N ILE A 51 4.47 6.36 -7.61
CA ILE A 51 5.77 7.04 -7.42
C ILE A 51 6.90 6.20 -8.03
N TRP A 52 6.91 4.89 -7.79
CA TRP A 52 7.87 3.95 -8.39
C TRP A 52 7.85 4.00 -9.93
N HIS A 53 6.67 4.12 -10.53
CA HIS A 53 6.51 4.20 -11.98
C HIS A 53 6.96 5.54 -12.58
N ILE A 54 6.68 6.66 -11.90
CA ILE A 54 6.87 8.00 -12.47
C ILE A 54 8.30 8.54 -12.28
N VAL A 55 8.97 8.17 -11.18
CA VAL A 55 10.31 8.69 -10.86
C VAL A 55 11.37 8.39 -11.95
N PRO A 56 11.44 7.21 -12.58
CA PRO A 56 12.38 6.95 -13.68
C PRO A 56 12.09 7.82 -14.92
N ARG A 57 10.85 8.28 -15.09
CA ARG A 57 10.45 9.12 -16.24
C ARG A 57 10.78 10.60 -16.03
N LEU A 58 10.67 11.08 -14.79
CA LEU A 58 10.86 12.50 -14.44
C LEU A 58 12.30 12.82 -14.03
N CYS A 59 13.03 11.87 -13.44
CA CYS A 59 14.36 12.13 -12.89
C CYS A 59 15.46 11.51 -13.77
N LEU A 60 16.29 12.37 -14.38
CA LEU A 60 17.40 11.94 -15.25
C LEU A 60 18.34 10.93 -14.58
N LYS A 61 18.59 11.09 -13.27
CA LYS A 61 19.45 10.20 -12.48
C LYS A 61 18.96 8.76 -12.42
N TYR A 62 17.65 8.55 -12.55
CA TYR A 62 17.01 7.24 -12.37
C TYR A 62 16.42 6.68 -13.66
N LYS A 63 16.68 7.33 -14.80
CA LYS A 63 16.12 6.95 -16.09
C LYS A 63 16.56 5.57 -16.57
N GLN A 64 17.79 5.17 -16.24
CA GLN A 64 18.36 3.86 -16.62
C GLN A 64 18.04 2.75 -15.62
N PHE A 65 17.50 3.08 -14.43
CA PHE A 65 17.22 2.12 -13.38
C PHE A 65 16.35 0.92 -13.83
N PRO A 66 15.27 1.10 -14.62
CA PRO A 66 14.46 -0.02 -15.09
C PRO A 66 15.22 -1.01 -16.00
N ASN A 67 16.26 -0.53 -16.69
CA ASN A 67 17.07 -1.36 -17.58
C ASN A 67 18.22 -2.05 -16.83
N GLU A 68 18.83 -1.36 -15.87
CA GLU A 68 19.96 -1.89 -15.09
C GLU A 68 19.51 -2.86 -13.99
N ASN A 69 18.35 -2.60 -13.38
CA ASN A 69 17.82 -3.38 -12.24
C ASN A 69 16.40 -3.84 -12.55
N PHE A 70 16.22 -4.52 -13.69
CA PHE A 70 14.90 -4.92 -14.20
C PHE A 70 14.08 -5.74 -13.20
N LEU A 71 14.71 -6.72 -12.53
CA LEU A 71 14.03 -7.56 -11.55
C LEU A 71 13.55 -6.76 -10.33
N GLU A 72 14.39 -5.86 -9.80
CA GLU A 72 14.00 -4.96 -8.70
C GLU A 72 12.87 -4.03 -9.14
N PHE A 73 12.93 -3.53 -10.37
CA PHE A 73 11.88 -2.68 -10.92
C PHE A 73 10.55 -3.42 -11.09
N LEU A 74 10.59 -4.71 -11.46
CA LEU A 74 9.42 -5.55 -11.69
C LEU A 74 8.75 -6.02 -10.39
N LEU A 75 9.53 -6.23 -9.32
CA LEU A 75 9.07 -6.84 -8.08
C LEU A 75 7.83 -6.16 -7.45
N PRO A 76 7.74 -4.81 -7.34
CA PRO A 76 6.54 -4.16 -6.81
C PRO A 76 5.30 -4.41 -7.68
N TYR A 77 5.46 -4.50 -9.00
CA TYR A 77 4.35 -4.78 -9.92
C TYR A 77 3.83 -6.21 -9.80
N ALA A 78 4.64 -7.16 -9.32
CA ALA A 78 4.19 -8.52 -9.02
C ALA A 78 3.55 -8.63 -7.63
N LEU A 79 4.17 -8.03 -6.61
CA LEU A 79 3.77 -8.21 -5.22
C LEU A 79 2.62 -7.30 -4.78
N VAL A 80 2.62 -6.02 -5.19
CA VAL A 80 1.60 -5.06 -4.76
C VAL A 80 0.19 -5.48 -5.16
N PRO A 81 -0.08 -5.99 -6.38
CA PRO A 81 -1.40 -6.49 -6.72
C PRO A 81 -1.89 -7.62 -5.81
N VAL A 82 -0.98 -8.53 -5.42
CA VAL A 82 -1.31 -9.64 -4.50
C VAL A 82 -1.74 -9.09 -3.13
N TYR A 83 -1.01 -8.11 -2.58
CA TYR A 83 -1.41 -7.46 -1.33
C TYR A 83 -2.73 -6.69 -1.46
N CYS A 84 -2.93 -5.98 -2.57
CA CYS A 84 -4.20 -5.29 -2.85
C CYS A 84 -5.37 -6.28 -2.90
N LEU A 85 -5.21 -7.46 -3.52
CA LEU A 85 -6.23 -8.49 -3.55
C LEU A 85 -6.57 -9.01 -2.15
N PHE A 86 -5.57 -9.24 -1.29
CA PHE A 86 -5.81 -9.61 0.10
C PHE A 86 -6.57 -8.54 0.88
N PHE A 87 -6.19 -7.26 0.73
CA PHE A 87 -6.89 -6.16 1.37
C PHE A 87 -8.30 -5.95 0.83
N LEU A 88 -8.52 -6.10 -0.48
CA LEU A 88 -9.86 -6.06 -1.08
C LEU A 88 -10.73 -7.20 -0.57
N ASN A 89 -10.20 -8.43 -0.52
CA ASN A 89 -10.92 -9.56 0.05
C ASN A 89 -11.28 -9.31 1.53
N PHE A 90 -10.35 -8.78 2.33
CA PHE A 90 -10.63 -8.39 3.71
C PHE A 90 -11.71 -7.30 3.82
N LEU A 91 -11.65 -6.28 2.95
CA LEU A 91 -12.61 -5.18 2.92
C LEU A 91 -14.01 -5.68 2.56
N LEU A 92 -14.13 -6.48 1.50
CA LEU A 92 -15.38 -7.09 1.05
C LEU A 92 -15.99 -7.95 2.15
N ASN A 93 -15.20 -8.81 2.79
CA ASN A 93 -15.67 -9.61 3.92
C ASN A 93 -16.15 -8.72 5.07
N ASN A 94 -15.42 -7.67 5.46
CA ASN A 94 -15.87 -6.81 6.55
C ASN A 94 -17.14 -6.02 6.22
N ILE A 95 -17.34 -5.59 4.97
CA ILE A 95 -18.54 -4.87 4.54
C ILE A 95 -19.74 -5.82 4.45
N LEU A 96 -19.60 -6.96 3.78
CA LEU A 96 -20.65 -7.97 3.62
C LEU A 96 -21.09 -8.57 4.96
N PHE A 97 -20.15 -8.96 5.83
CA PHE A 97 -20.48 -9.54 7.14
C PHE A 97 -21.00 -8.52 8.17
N HIS A 98 -20.75 -7.20 7.98
CA HIS A 98 -21.42 -6.18 8.79
C HIS A 98 -22.92 -6.07 8.46
N GLN A 99 -23.31 -6.31 7.20
CA GLN A 99 -24.72 -6.29 6.81
C GLN A 99 -25.49 -7.49 7.37
N GLN A 100 -24.84 -8.65 7.54
CA GLN A 100 -25.50 -9.86 8.02
C GLN A 100 -25.85 -9.84 9.52
N LYS A 101 -25.20 -8.99 10.33
CA LYS A 101 -25.51 -8.83 11.78
C LYS A 101 -26.60 -7.79 12.08
N ARG A 102 -27.19 -7.19 11.05
CA ARG A 102 -28.20 -6.12 11.16
C ARG A 102 -29.63 -6.59 10.84
N PHE A 103 -29.84 -7.90 10.73
CA PHE A 103 -31.16 -8.53 10.60
C PHE A 103 -31.43 -9.42 11.81
#